data_AF-A0A2N2XS14-F1
#
_entry.id   AF-A0A2N2XS14-F1
#
_cell.length_a   1.000
_cell.length_b   1.000
_cell.length_c   1.000
_cell.angle_alpha   90.00
_cell.angle_beta   90.00
_cell.angle_gamma   90.00
#
_symmetry.space_group_name_H-M   'P 1'
#
loop_
_entity.id
_entity.type
_entity.pdbx_description
1 polymer ?
#
loop_
_entity_poly.entity_id
_entity_poly.type
_entity_poly.pdbx_seq_one_letter_code
_entity_poly.pdbx_strand_id
1 'polypeptide(L)'
;ADELFKELKEIYDYIIIDTPPIGLVTDAILLMKYSDVNMYVVRQGYTNKKIFAQVSKVLESRGLTNLRILINDVKVSREGYGYGYGYGYGYGYGYGYGYGYGYGYYSDENEQQKEGFLHKIFKKS
;
A
#
# COMPACT_ATOMS: atom_id res chain seq x y z
N ALA A 1 -18.13 30.81 -7.67
CA ALA A 1 -16.92 29.99 -7.41
C ALA A 1 -15.65 30.79 -7.66
N ASP A 2 -15.55 31.51 -8.77
CA ASP A 2 -14.36 32.33 -9.11
C ASP A 2 -14.02 33.36 -8.01
N GLU A 3 -15.00 34.14 -7.55
CA GLU A 3 -14.80 35.13 -6.47
C GLU A 3 -14.33 34.48 -5.16
N LEU A 4 -14.97 33.37 -4.76
CA LEU A 4 -14.58 32.60 -3.57
C LEU A 4 -13.11 32.13 -3.66
N PHE A 5 -12.70 31.52 -4.77
CA PHE A 5 -11.33 31.04 -4.90
C PHE A 5 -10.32 32.19 -5.00
N LYS A 6 -10.72 33.37 -5.47
CA LYS A 6 -9.87 34.56 -5.45
C LYS A 6 -9.61 35.00 -4.01
N GLU A 7 -10.66 35.11 -3.20
CA GLU A 7 -10.55 35.50 -1.78
C GLU A 7 -9.75 34.47 -0.97
N LEU A 8 -10.04 33.17 -1.14
CA LEU A 8 -9.33 32.11 -0.41
C LEU A 8 -7.83 32.10 -0.70
N LYS A 9 -7.41 32.44 -1.92
CA LYS A 9 -5.98 32.54 -2.30
C LYS A 9 -5.26 33.71 -1.64
N GLU A 10 -5.97 34.72 -1.17
CA GLU A 10 -5.36 35.87 -0.46
C GLU A 10 -5.10 35.55 1.02
N ILE A 11 -5.82 34.59 1.59
CA ILE A 11 -5.82 34.31 3.04
C ILE A 11 -5.26 32.93 3.44
N TYR A 12 -5.05 32.03 2.48
CA TYR A 12 -4.48 30.69 2.71
C TYR A 12 -3.29 30.41 1.81
N ASP A 13 -2.25 29.80 2.37
CA ASP A 13 -1.09 29.30 1.60
C ASP A 13 -1.44 28.06 0.76
N TYR A 14 -2.34 27.22 1.27
CA TYR A 14 -2.77 25.98 0.63
C TYR A 14 -4.28 25.80 0.77
N ILE A 15 -4.93 25.41 -0.33
CA ILE A 15 -6.36 25.14 -0.39
C ILE A 15 -6.56 23.68 -0.82
N ILE A 16 -7.21 22.88 0.03
CA ILE A 16 -7.58 21.50 -0.27
C ILE A 16 -9.05 21.45 -0.63
N ILE A 17 -9.36 20.94 -1.81
CA ILE A 17 -10.74 20.79 -2.31
C ILE A 17 -11.11 19.32 -2.22
N ASP A 18 -11.97 18.95 -1.28
CA ASP A 18 -12.53 17.60 -1.20
C ASP A 18 -13.78 17.49 -2.09
N THR A 19 -13.94 16.36 -2.76
CA THR A 19 -14.98 16.18 -3.79
C THR A 19 -15.60 14.78 -3.73
N PRO A 20 -16.88 14.61 -4.13
CA PRO A 20 -17.48 13.29 -4.27
C PRO A 20 -16.73 12.40 -5.27
N PRO A 21 -16.90 11.05 -5.22
CA PRO A 21 -16.22 10.15 -6.16
C PRO A 21 -16.53 10.49 -7.63
N ILE A 22 -15.48 10.71 -8.44
CA ILE A 22 -15.56 11.09 -9.88
C ILE A 22 -16.47 10.17 -10.72
N GLY A 23 -16.61 8.89 -10.37
CA GLY A 23 -17.45 7.95 -11.12
C GLY A 23 -18.95 8.18 -10.97
N LEU A 24 -19.38 8.88 -9.92
CA LEU A 24 -20.79 9.12 -9.60
C LEU A 24 -21.23 10.55 -9.93
N VAL A 25 -20.31 11.52 -9.87
CA VAL A 25 -20.65 12.95 -9.96
C VAL A 25 -19.58 13.71 -10.74
N THR A 26 -20.03 14.68 -11.54
CA THR A 26 -19.17 15.54 -12.38
C THR A 26 -18.49 16.69 -11.63
N ASP A 27 -18.86 16.94 -10.38
CA ASP A 27 -18.45 18.12 -9.60
C ASP A 27 -16.94 18.21 -9.43
N ALA A 28 -16.29 17.07 -9.18
CA ALA A 28 -14.84 17.00 -9.10
C ALA A 28 -14.18 17.57 -10.36
N ILE A 29 -14.66 17.20 -11.55
CA ILE A 29 -14.13 17.68 -12.84
C ILE A 29 -14.31 19.19 -12.99
N LEU A 30 -15.44 19.74 -12.55
CA LEU A 30 -15.69 21.19 -12.61
C LEU A 30 -14.78 21.98 -11.67
N LEU A 31 -14.39 21.38 -10.55
CA LEU A 31 -13.50 22.00 -9.56
C LEU A 31 -12.02 21.91 -9.94
N MET A 32 -11.61 20.95 -10.78
CA MET A 32 -10.21 20.77 -11.23
C MET A 32 -9.58 22.02 -11.85
N LYS A 33 -10.38 22.92 -12.44
CA LYS A 33 -9.87 24.17 -13.05
C LYS A 33 -9.42 25.22 -12.01
N TYR A 34 -9.80 25.04 -10.74
CA TYR A 34 -9.39 25.92 -9.65
C TYR A 34 -8.16 25.41 -8.89
N SER A 35 -7.70 24.21 -9.20
CA SER A 35 -6.57 23.54 -8.53
C SER A 35 -5.37 23.40 -9.45
N ASP A 36 -4.18 23.66 -8.91
CA ASP A 36 -2.92 23.46 -9.60
C ASP A 36 -2.55 21.96 -9.71
N VAL A 37 -2.89 21.20 -8.67
CA VAL A 37 -2.63 19.75 -8.55
C VAL A 37 -3.93 19.00 -8.35
N ASN A 38 -4.19 18.03 -9.22
CA ASN A 38 -5.35 17.15 -9.12
C ASN A 38 -4.91 15.75 -8.68
N MET A 39 -5.53 15.22 -7.62
CA MET A 39 -5.19 13.91 -7.07
C MET A 39 -6.39 12.96 -7.12
N TYR A 40 -6.20 11.77 -7.66
CA TYR A 40 -7.19 10.70 -7.68
C TYR A 40 -6.80 9.58 -6.73
N VAL A 41 -7.59 9.39 -5.68
CA VAL A 41 -7.33 8.39 -4.64
C VAL A 41 -7.88 7.02 -5.08
N VAL A 42 -7.01 6.03 -5.11
CA VAL A 42 -7.31 4.64 -5.48
C VAL A 42 -7.02 3.75 -4.30
N ARG A 43 -8.04 3.08 -3.76
CA ARG A 43 -7.90 2.21 -2.59
C ARG A 43 -7.56 0.78 -3.03
N GLN A 44 -6.48 0.21 -2.49
CA GLN A 44 -6.05 -1.15 -2.82
C GLN A 44 -7.15 -2.17 -2.49
N GLY A 45 -7.44 -3.06 -3.44
CA GLY A 45 -8.41 -4.14 -3.26
C GLY A 45 -9.88 -3.70 -3.18
N TYR A 46 -10.17 -2.40 -3.28
CA TYR A 46 -11.53 -1.85 -3.18
C TYR A 46 -11.95 -1.12 -4.45
N THR A 47 -11.11 -0.21 -4.98
CA THR A 47 -11.46 0.54 -6.19
C THR A 47 -11.56 -0.39 -7.40
N ASN A 48 -12.72 -0.37 -8.08
CA ASN A 48 -12.96 -1.20 -9.25
C ASN A 48 -12.08 -0.76 -10.43
N LYS A 49 -11.28 -1.68 -10.97
CA LYS A 49 -10.35 -1.42 -12.08
C LYS A 49 -11.04 -0.93 -13.36
N LYS A 50 -12.26 -1.40 -13.66
CA LYS A 50 -13.02 -0.96 -14.85
C LYS A 50 -13.49 0.48 -14.69
N ILE A 51 -13.99 0.84 -13.50
CA ILE A 51 -14.41 2.22 -13.20
C ILE A 51 -13.20 3.15 -13.27
N PHE A 52 -12.09 2.76 -12.65
CA PHE A 52 -10.83 3.50 -12.74
C PHE A 52 -10.41 3.76 -14.21
N ALA A 53 -10.39 2.72 -15.05
CA ALA A 53 -10.01 2.85 -16.45
C ALA A 53 -10.97 3.76 -17.25
N GLN A 54 -12.28 3.70 -16.98
CA GLN A 54 -13.26 4.60 -17.59
C GLN A 54 -13.02 6.06 -17.19
N VAL A 55 -12.80 6.31 -15.90
CA VAL A 55 -12.49 7.65 -15.39
C VAL A 55 -11.23 8.20 -16.03
N SER A 56 -10.15 7.43 -16.09
CA SER A 56 -8.90 7.84 -16.75
C SER A 56 -9.13 8.22 -18.21
N LYS A 57 -9.89 7.42 -18.96
CA LYS A 57 -10.22 7.70 -20.36
C LYS A 57 -11.04 8.99 -20.52
N VAL A 58 -11.99 9.25 -19.63
CA VAL A 58 -12.78 10.49 -19.64
C VAL A 58 -11.88 11.70 -19.39
N LEU A 59 -11.00 11.63 -18.39
CA LEU A 59 -10.08 12.71 -18.06
C LEU A 59 -9.10 12.99 -19.21
N GLU A 60 -8.52 11.94 -19.80
CA GLU A 60 -7.67 12.04 -21.00
C GLU A 60 -8.41 12.68 -22.17
N SER A 61 -9.65 12.26 -22.45
CA SER A 61 -10.46 12.81 -23.55
C SER A 61 -10.79 14.30 -23.40
N ARG A 62 -10.77 14.80 -22.15
CA ARG A 62 -11.00 16.22 -21.82
C ARG A 62 -9.70 17.02 -21.76
N GLY A 63 -8.56 16.41 -22.06
CA GLY A 63 -7.25 17.05 -21.97
C GLY A 63 -6.79 17.32 -20.54
N LEU A 64 -7.40 16.67 -19.54
CA LEU A 64 -7.09 16.84 -18.12
C LEU A 64 -5.89 15.95 -17.75
N THR A 65 -4.70 16.39 -18.11
CA THR A 65 -3.46 15.60 -18.01
C THR A 65 -2.72 15.78 -16.67
N ASN A 66 -3.15 16.70 -15.81
CA ASN A 66 -2.49 16.99 -14.52
C ASN A 66 -2.98 16.11 -13.36
N LEU A 67 -3.54 14.93 -13.64
CA LEU A 67 -3.97 13.99 -12.60
C LEU A 67 -2.76 13.24 -12.01
N ARG A 68 -2.76 13.08 -10.68
CA ARG A 68 -1.82 12.24 -9.93
C ARG A 68 -2.60 11.15 -9.22
N ILE A 69 -2.10 9.92 -9.22
CA ILE A 69 -2.76 8.80 -8.55
C ILE A 69 -2.16 8.64 -7.16
N LEU A 70 -3.01 8.64 -6.13
CA LEU A 70 -2.63 8.27 -4.77
C LEU A 70 -3.17 6.87 -4.47
N ILE A 71 -2.28 5.89 -4.32
CA ILE A 71 -2.68 4.56 -3.86
C ILE A 71 -2.82 4.59 -2.34
N ASN A 72 -4.02 4.33 -1.85
CA ASN A 72 -4.36 4.34 -0.42
C ASN A 72 -4.67 2.92 0.10
N ASP A 73 -4.61 2.76 1.42
CA ASP A 73 -4.90 1.51 2.15
C ASP A 73 -4.05 0.34 1.65
N VAL A 74 -2.76 0.61 1.42
CA VAL A 74 -1.83 -0.40 0.95
C VAL A 74 -1.51 -1.37 2.09
N LYS A 75 -1.97 -2.61 1.94
CA LYS A 75 -1.58 -3.75 2.77
C LYS A 75 -0.17 -4.18 2.39
N VAL A 76 0.80 -3.81 3.22
CA VAL A 76 2.17 -4.30 3.14
C VAL A 76 2.19 -5.69 3.79
N SER A 77 2.43 -6.75 3.01
CA SER A 77 2.61 -8.08 3.59
C SER A 77 3.92 -8.13 4.38
N ARG A 78 3.87 -8.63 5.63
CA ARG A 78 5.06 -8.86 6.48
C ARG A 78 5.93 -10.03 6.01
N GLU A 79 5.58 -10.68 4.91
CA GLU A 79 6.22 -11.92 4.43
C GLU A 79 7.40 -11.68 3.48
N GLY A 80 7.66 -10.43 3.09
CA GLY A 80 8.79 -10.08 2.22
C GLY A 80 9.77 -9.15 2.92
N TYR A 81 10.95 -9.68 3.26
CA TYR A 81 12.14 -8.94 3.70
C TYR A 81 12.18 -8.45 5.15
N GLY A 82 12.55 -9.35 6.06
CA GLY A 82 13.08 -9.01 7.37
C GLY A 82 14.28 -9.89 7.72
N TYR A 83 15.48 -9.51 7.28
CA TYR A 83 16.72 -9.97 7.92
C TYR A 83 16.83 -9.25 9.27
N GLY A 84 16.23 -9.83 10.30
CA GLY A 84 16.22 -9.29 11.66
C GLY A 84 17.12 -10.11 12.58
N TYR A 85 18.42 -9.78 12.62
CA TYR A 85 19.26 -10.09 13.78
C TYR A 85 18.79 -9.22 14.95
N GLY A 86 18.05 -9.80 15.88
CA GLY A 86 17.53 -9.12 17.06
C GLY A 86 17.99 -9.80 18.35
N TYR A 87 19.17 -9.43 18.85
CA TYR A 87 19.55 -9.65 20.24
C TYR A 87 18.67 -8.76 21.12
N GLY A 88 17.75 -9.36 21.88
CA GLY A 88 16.89 -8.66 22.82
C GLY A 88 16.97 -9.28 24.21
N TYR A 89 17.90 -8.78 25.04
CA TYR A 89 17.83 -8.93 26.49
C TYR A 89 16.65 -8.09 27.01
N GLY A 90 15.68 -8.74 27.66
CA GLY A 90 14.50 -8.07 28.21
C GLY A 90 13.87 -8.87 29.34
N TYR A 91 14.29 -8.56 30.57
CA TYR A 91 13.60 -8.91 31.81
C TYR A 91 12.23 -8.23 31.84
N GLY A 92 11.14 -8.96 32.14
CA GLY A 92 9.84 -8.32 32.43
C GLY A 92 8.60 -9.20 32.28
N TYR A 93 8.28 -9.91 33.37
CA TYR A 93 7.00 -10.51 33.77
C TYR A 93 5.74 -10.30 32.91
N GLY A 94 5.07 -11.41 32.55
CA GLY A 94 3.60 -11.43 32.46
C GLY A 94 2.97 -12.34 31.40
N TYR A 95 2.62 -13.57 31.81
CA TYR A 95 1.58 -14.45 31.25
C TYR A 95 1.62 -14.80 29.74
N GLY A 96 2.24 -15.94 29.42
CA GLY A 96 2.08 -16.60 28.12
C GLY A 96 2.55 -18.05 28.18
N TYR A 97 1.63 -18.99 27.91
CA TYR A 97 1.76 -20.43 28.00
C TYR A 97 3.07 -20.98 27.41
N GLY A 98 3.91 -21.52 28.29
CA GLY A 98 5.17 -22.16 27.95
C GLY A 98 4.98 -23.60 27.50
N TYR A 99 5.40 -23.89 26.26
CA TYR A 99 5.86 -25.21 25.84
C TYR A 99 7.26 -25.07 25.29
N GLY A 100 8.21 -24.91 26.22
CA GLY A 100 9.64 -24.94 25.93
C GLY A 100 10.15 -26.37 25.98
N TYR A 101 10.39 -26.98 24.82
CA TYR A 101 11.23 -28.17 24.70
C TYR A 101 12.62 -27.71 24.26
N GLY A 102 13.43 -27.32 25.24
CA GLY A 102 14.85 -27.07 25.07
C GLY A 102 15.63 -28.36 25.29
N TYR A 103 16.15 -28.94 24.22
CA TYR A 103 17.23 -29.93 24.28
C TYR A 103 18.46 -29.30 23.63
N GLY A 104 19.33 -28.76 24.47
CA GLY A 104 20.67 -28.33 24.09
C GLY A 104 21.64 -29.49 24.23
N TYR A 105 22.23 -29.91 23.12
CA TYR A 105 23.47 -30.69 23.10
C TYR A 105 24.46 -29.96 22.20
N TYR A 106 25.57 -29.56 22.79
CA TYR A 106 26.74 -29.12 22.05
C TYR A 106 27.33 -30.34 21.32
N SER A 107 27.44 -30.23 20.01
CA SER A 107 28.57 -30.72 19.24
C SER A 107 28.62 -29.90 17.96
N ASP A 108 29.54 -28.94 17.90
CA ASP A 108 30.08 -28.45 16.64
C ASP A 108 30.59 -29.66 15.86
N GLU A 109 30.05 -29.90 14.68
CA GLU A 109 30.83 -30.41 13.54
C GLU A 109 30.02 -30.29 12.25
N ASN A 110 30.76 -29.97 11.19
CA ASN A 110 30.35 -29.72 9.83
C ASN A 110 29.42 -30.81 9.25
N GLU A 111 28.44 -30.43 8.42
CA GLU A 111 28.51 -30.69 6.97
C GLU A 111 27.22 -30.31 6.22
N GLN A 112 27.45 -29.93 4.96
CA GLN A 112 26.49 -29.57 3.93
C GLN A 112 25.62 -30.76 3.54
N GLN A 113 24.35 -30.52 3.18
CA GLN A 113 23.88 -30.64 1.78
C GLN A 113 22.38 -30.40 1.62
N LYS A 114 22.06 -29.70 0.53
CA LYS A 114 20.70 -29.46 0.03
C LYS A 114 20.21 -30.75 -0.62
N GLU A 115 19.16 -31.37 -0.09
CA GLU A 115 18.46 -32.45 -0.80
C GLU A 115 17.56 -31.85 -1.88
N GLY A 116 18.04 -32.00 -3.13
CA GLY A 116 17.39 -31.54 -4.34
C GLY A 116 16.25 -32.44 -4.81
N PHE A 117 15.56 -31.91 -5.82
CA PHE A 117 14.36 -32.38 -6.51
C PHE A 117 14.26 -33.90 -6.84
N LEU A 118 15.36 -34.65 -6.82
CA LEU A 118 15.41 -36.07 -7.17
C LEU A 118 14.85 -37.01 -6.09
N HIS A 119 14.87 -36.62 -4.80
CA HIS A 119 14.22 -37.39 -3.72
C HIS A 119 12.69 -37.50 -3.93
N LYS A 120 12.09 -36.54 -4.65
CA LYS A 120 10.64 -36.48 -4.91
C LYS A 120 10.20 -37.40 -6.06
N ILE A 121 11.12 -37.88 -6.90
CA ILE A 121 10.80 -38.66 -8.10
C ILE A 121 10.84 -40.18 -7.84
N PHE A 122 11.69 -40.67 -6.94
CA PHE A 122 11.83 -42.12 -6.69
C PHE A 122 10.90 -42.71 -5.63
N LYS A 123 10.03 -41.91 -4.99
CA LYS A 123 9.06 -42.40 -3.98
C LYS A 123 7.70 -42.79 -4.56
N LYS A 124 7.56 -42.81 -5.89
CA LYS A 124 6.35 -43.25 -6.59
C LYS A 124 6.68 -44.27 -7.67
N SER A 125 7.19 -45.41 -7.25
CA SER A 125 7.09 -46.69 -7.96
C SER A 125 6.65 -47.78 -7.00
#